data_AF-A0ABD2Y7A9-F1
#
_entry.id   AF-A0ABD2Y7A9-F1
#
_cell.length_a   1.000
_cell.length_b   1.000
_cell.length_c   1.000
_cell.angle_alpha   90.00
_cell.angle_beta   90.00
_cell.angle_gamma   90.00
#
_symmetry.space_group_name_H-M   'P 1'
#
loop_
_entity.id
_entity.type
_entity.pdbx_description
1 polymer ?
#
loop_
_entity_poly.entity_id
_entity_poly.type
_entity_poly.pdbx_seq_one_letter_code
_entity_poly.pdbx_strand_id
1 'polypeptide(L)'
;MATWASKKRQLDKLKEEVRTQLHANAGNPSEQLQLIDEIQRLGIEYHCEEEIGQALQKMYEKHQDWEENDNIYAAALYFRILRQEGFKFSSFKS
;
A
#
# COMPACT_ATOMS: atom_id res chain seq x y z
N MET A 1 32.71 7.35 -5.15
CA MET A 1 32.04 6.24 -4.44
C MET A 1 31.05 6.68 -3.34
N ALA A 2 31.14 7.89 -2.77
CA ALA A 2 30.27 8.32 -1.66
C ALA A 2 28.81 8.64 -2.04
N THR A 3 28.51 8.98 -3.30
CA THR A 3 27.18 9.47 -3.73
C THR A 3 26.11 8.37 -3.80
N TRP A 4 26.49 7.17 -4.22
CA TRP A 4 25.59 6.00 -4.28
C TRP A 4 25.23 5.49 -2.88
N ALA A 5 26.21 5.42 -1.98
CA ALA A 5 25.98 4.98 -0.61
C ALA A 5 25.01 5.91 0.14
N SER A 6 25.09 7.22 -0.09
CA SER A 6 24.15 8.19 0.49
C SER A 6 22.75 8.10 -0.11
N LYS A 7 22.63 8.01 -1.45
CA LYS A 7 21.33 7.83 -2.12
C LYS A 7 20.62 6.54 -1.69
N LYS A 8 21.36 5.45 -1.55
CA LYS A 8 20.83 4.16 -1.08
C LYS A 8 20.28 4.28 0.35
N ARG A 9 21.03 4.91 1.27
CA ARG A 9 20.56 5.15 2.64
C ARG A 9 19.30 6.01 2.71
N GLN A 10 19.17 7.02 1.85
CA GLN A 10 17.97 7.84 1.80
C GLN A 10 16.76 7.06 1.29
N LEU A 11 16.96 6.21 0.27
CA LEU A 11 15.92 5.31 -0.21
C LEU A 11 15.48 4.32 0.88
N ASP A 12 16.42 3.71 1.59
CA ASP A 12 16.11 2.76 2.67
C ASP A 12 15.32 3.45 3.80
N LYS A 13 15.70 4.68 4.18
CA LYS A 13 14.92 5.47 5.16
C LYS A 13 13.50 5.77 4.68
N LEU A 14 13.35 6.13 3.41
CA LEU A 14 12.05 6.45 2.84
C LEU A 14 11.15 5.22 2.80
N LYS A 15 11.72 4.04 2.51
CA LYS A 15 10.99 2.76 2.60
C LYS A 15 10.50 2.49 4.02
N GLU A 16 11.35 2.65 5.02
CA GLU A 16 10.96 2.45 6.43
C GLU A 16 9.88 3.44 6.90
N GLU A 17 9.92 4.68 6.41
CA GLU A 17 8.86 5.66 6.68
C GLU A 17 7.53 5.22 6.07
N VAL A 18 7.52 4.78 4.81
CA VAL A 18 6.33 4.25 4.14
C VAL A 18 5.76 3.06 4.89
N ARG A 19 6.61 2.13 5.33
CA ARG A 19 6.21 0.98 6.17
C ARG A 19 5.54 1.45 7.45
N THR A 20 6.17 2.40 8.15
CA THR A 20 5.67 2.93 9.42
C THR A 20 4.30 3.58 9.24
N GLN A 21 4.11 4.36 8.16
CA GLN A 21 2.82 5.02 7.88
C GLN A 21 1.74 4.02 7.46
N LEU A 22 2.07 3.00 6.66
CA LEU A 22 1.14 1.91 6.33
C LEU A 22 0.66 1.17 7.60
N HIS A 23 1.55 0.95 8.56
CA HIS A 23 1.20 0.34 9.84
C HIS A 23 0.41 1.28 10.76
N ALA A 24 0.78 2.56 10.83
CA ALA A 24 0.09 3.55 11.66
C ALA A 24 -1.36 3.78 11.20
N ASN A 25 -1.59 3.77 9.89
CA ASN A 25 -2.91 4.02 9.30
C ASN A 25 -3.82 2.78 9.28
N ALA A 26 -3.40 1.64 9.86
CA ALA A 26 -4.17 0.40 9.88
C ALA A 26 -5.53 0.49 10.62
N GLY A 27 -5.77 1.58 11.36
CA GLY A 27 -7.04 1.90 12.00
C GLY A 27 -7.98 2.78 11.18
N ASN A 28 -7.51 3.37 10.07
CA ASN A 28 -8.30 4.21 9.18
C ASN A 28 -8.14 3.75 7.71
N PRO A 29 -9.05 2.89 7.23
CA PRO A 29 -9.03 2.35 5.87
C PRO A 29 -8.93 3.43 4.78
N SER A 30 -9.53 4.61 4.97
CA SER A 30 -9.48 5.69 3.99
C SER A 30 -8.09 6.28 3.85
N GLU A 31 -7.41 6.57 4.97
CA GLU A 31 -6.04 7.10 4.96
C GLU A 31 -5.04 6.06 4.45
N GLN A 32 -5.27 4.79 4.78
CA GLN A 32 -4.46 3.69 4.28
C GLN A 32 -4.56 3.55 2.76
N LEU A 33 -5.77 3.68 2.18
CA LEU A 33 -5.96 3.63 0.73
C LEU A 33 -5.39 4.86 0.02
N GLN A 34 -5.50 6.05 0.62
CA GLN A 34 -4.88 7.26 0.08
C GLN A 34 -3.37 7.12 0.00
N LEU A 35 -2.73 6.58 1.04
CA LEU A 35 -1.29 6.35 1.05
C LEU A 35 -0.88 5.35 -0.06
N ILE A 36 -1.64 4.26 -0.24
CA ILE A 36 -1.39 3.30 -1.33
C ILE A 36 -1.52 3.98 -2.71
N ASP A 37 -2.55 4.80 -2.91
CA ASP A 37 -2.71 5.55 -4.16
C ASP A 37 -1.55 6.52 -4.42
N GLU A 38 -1.08 7.23 -3.40
CA GLU A 38 0.08 8.11 -3.52
C GLU A 38 1.34 7.35 -3.92
N ILE A 39 1.59 6.19 -3.30
CA ILE A 39 2.73 5.31 -3.63
C ILE A 39 2.66 4.84 -5.09
N GLN A 40 1.49 4.37 -5.53
CA GLN A 40 1.28 3.93 -6.92
C GLN A 40 1.39 5.10 -7.92
N ARG A 41 0.88 6.29 -7.59
CA ARG A 41 1.01 7.49 -8.45
C ARG A 41 2.44 7.99 -8.57
N LEU A 42 3.25 7.78 -7.53
CA LEU A 42 4.69 8.07 -7.56
C LEU A 42 5.49 7.02 -8.35
N GLY A 43 4.89 5.89 -8.73
CA GLY A 43 5.55 4.83 -9.49
C GLY A 43 6.64 4.11 -8.69
N ILE A 44 6.53 4.09 -7.36
CA ILE A 44 7.50 3.47 -6.45
C ILE A 44 6.95 2.23 -5.74
N GLU A 45 5.76 1.76 -6.13
CA GLU A 45 5.06 0.62 -5.55
C GLU A 45 5.90 -0.67 -5.57
N TYR A 46 6.76 -0.84 -6.58
CA TYR A 46 7.67 -1.99 -6.70
C TYR A 46 8.65 -2.14 -5.53
N HIS A 47 8.86 -1.10 -4.72
CA HIS A 47 9.68 -1.15 -3.52
C HIS A 47 8.94 -1.60 -2.26
N CYS A 48 7.60 -1.62 -2.33
CA CYS A 48 6.70 -1.80 -1.20
C CYS A 48 5.56 -2.79 -1.51
N GLU A 49 5.74 -3.68 -2.50
CA GLU A 49 4.69 -4.60 -2.97
C GLU A 49 4.18 -5.51 -1.85
N GLU A 50 5.09 -6.02 -1.00
CA GLU A 50 4.73 -6.91 0.11
C GLU A 50 3.87 -6.18 1.14
N GLU A 51 4.22 -4.94 1.47
CA GLU A 51 3.55 -4.15 2.49
C GLU A 51 2.19 -3.64 2.02
N ILE A 52 2.11 -3.24 0.74
CA ILE A 52 0.83 -2.94 0.08
C ILE A 52 -0.07 -4.18 0.08
N GLY A 53 0.48 -5.35 -0.26
CA GLY A 53 -0.26 -6.61 -0.25
C GLY A 53 -0.81 -6.97 1.14
N GLN A 54 0.02 -6.89 2.18
CA GLN A 54 -0.40 -7.14 3.56
C GLN A 54 -1.43 -6.12 4.06
N ALA A 55 -1.28 -4.84 3.68
CA ALA A 55 -2.24 -3.78 3.97
C ALA A 55 -3.61 -4.10 3.37
N LEU A 56 -3.65 -4.43 2.08
CA LEU A 56 -4.88 -4.75 1.36
C LEU A 56 -5.53 -6.04 1.87
N GLN A 57 -4.74 -7.06 2.23
CA GLN A 57 -5.26 -8.29 2.83
C GLN A 57 -5.96 -8.00 4.16
N LYS A 58 -5.35 -7.22 5.05
CA LYS A 58 -5.98 -6.83 6.33
C LYS A 58 -7.27 -6.03 6.13
N MET A 59 -7.30 -5.16 5.11
CA MET A 59 -8.50 -4.41 4.76
C MET A 59 -9.62 -5.29 4.22
N TYR A 60 -9.28 -6.34 3.47
CA TYR A 60 -10.24 -7.35 3.00
C TYR A 60 -10.80 -8.20 4.16
N GLU A 61 -9.93 -8.64 5.08
CA GLU A 61 -10.33 -9.39 6.27
C GLU A 61 -11.30 -8.58 7.16
N LYS A 62 -11.13 -7.26 7.19
CA LYS A 62 -11.98 -6.33 7.96
C LYS A 62 -13.03 -5.58 7.12
N HIS A 63 -13.40 -6.09 5.94
CA HIS A 63 -14.25 -5.33 5.00
C HIS A 63 -15.59 -4.88 5.59
N GLN A 64 -16.21 -5.72 6.43
CA GLN A 64 -17.48 -5.40 7.08
C GLN A 64 -17.39 -4.22 8.06
N ASP A 65 -16.22 -4.01 8.67
CA ASP A 65 -16.02 -2.96 9.69
C ASP A 65 -15.91 -1.55 9.08
N TRP A 66 -15.64 -1.43 7.78
CA TRP A 66 -15.46 -0.15 7.11
C TRP A 66 -16.45 0.13 5.98
N GLU A 67 -17.22 -0.86 5.53
CA GLU A 67 -18.40 -0.64 4.66
C GLU A 67 -19.45 0.25 5.34
N GLU A 68 -19.58 0.22 6.68
CA GLU A 68 -20.46 1.13 7.43
C GLU A 68 -20.01 2.60 7.37
N ASN A 69 -18.77 2.84 6.95
CA ASN A 69 -18.22 4.18 6.78
C ASN A 69 -18.52 4.62 5.34
N ASP A 70 -19.69 5.24 5.15
CA ASP A 70 -20.37 5.75 3.92
C ASP A 70 -19.51 6.63 2.97
N ASN A 71 -18.27 6.25 2.70
CA ASN A 71 -17.33 7.00 1.90
C ASN A 71 -17.21 6.34 0.51
N ILE A 72 -18.10 6.76 -0.39
CA ILE A 72 -18.12 6.34 -1.80
C ILE A 72 -16.74 6.52 -2.46
N TYR A 73 -15.97 7.55 -2.05
CA TYR A 73 -14.61 7.76 -2.56
C TYR A 73 -13.65 6.67 -2.08
N ALA A 74 -13.70 6.28 -0.81
CA ALA A 74 -12.87 5.19 -0.28
C ALA A 74 -13.24 3.84 -0.92
N ALA A 75 -14.54 3.56 -1.11
CA ALA A 75 -15.00 2.36 -1.80
C ALA A 75 -14.50 2.32 -3.25
N ALA A 76 -14.68 3.41 -4.01
CA ALA A 76 -14.19 3.51 -5.39
C ALA A 76 -12.66 3.34 -5.49
N LEU A 77 -11.93 3.91 -4.51
CA LEU A 77 -10.48 3.79 -4.42
C LEU A 77 -10.06 2.35 -4.14
N TYR A 78 -10.73 1.68 -3.20
CA TYR A 78 -10.51 0.28 -2.88
C TYR A 78 -10.75 -0.63 -4.08
N PHE A 79 -11.89 -0.47 -4.78
CA PHE A 79 -12.18 -1.24 -6.00
C PHE A 79 -11.14 -1.02 -7.09
N ARG A 80 -10.67 0.22 -7.28
CA ARG A 80 -9.60 0.52 -8.26
C ARG A 80 -8.30 -0.18 -7.89
N ILE A 81 -7.87 -0.08 -6.64
CA ILE A 81 -6.63 -0.70 -6.16
C ILE A 81 -6.73 -2.21 -6.27
N LEU A 82 -7.82 -2.84 -5.82
CA LEU A 82 -8.03 -4.29 -5.97
C LEU A 82 -7.98 -4.75 -7.43
N ARG A 83 -8.53 -3.99 -8.37
CA ARG A 83 -8.48 -4.31 -9.80
C ARG A 83 -7.07 -4.18 -10.37
N GLN A 84 -6.30 -3.21 -9.91
CA GLN A 84 -4.90 -3.02 -10.31
C GLN A 84 -4.01 -4.14 -9.74
N GLU A 85 -4.25 -4.53 -8.50
CA GLU A 85 -3.52 -5.60 -7.82
C GLU A 85 -3.95 -7.00 -8.26
N GLY A 86 -5.18 -7.14 -8.78
CA GLY A 86 -5.65 -8.20 -9.67
C GLY A 86 -5.01 -9.58 -9.43
N PHE A 87 -5.01 -10.07 -8.19
CA PHE A 87 -4.60 -11.42 -7.82
C PHE A 87 -3.27 -11.91 -8.46
N LYS A 88 -2.19 -11.12 -8.35
CA LYS A 88 -0.81 -11.60 -8.61
C LYS A 88 -0.28 -12.67 -7.62
N PHE A 89 -1.14 -13.44 -6.97
CA PHE A 89 -0.74 -14.52 -6.04
C PHE A 89 -0.65 -15.92 -6.67
N SER A 90 -0.75 -16.07 -8.00
CA SER A 90 -0.70 -17.41 -8.64
C SER A 90 0.34 -17.62 -9.75
N SER A 91 1.32 -16.72 -9.94
CA SER A 91 2.41 -17.00 -10.89
C SER A 91 3.78 -16.56 -10.39
N PHE A 92 4.23 -17.14 -9.28
CA PHE A 92 5.66 -17.33 -9.04
C PHE A 92 5.92 -18.67 -8.34
N LYS A 93 5.57 -19.74 -9.05
CA LYS A 93 6.12 -21.08 -8.83
C LYS A 93 6.26 -21.78 -10.18
N SER A 94 7.38 -21.51 -10.86
CA SER A 94 8.22 -22.50 -11.55
C SER A 94 9.42 -21.80 -12.19
#